data_AF-A0A6S6SE81-F1
#
_entry.id   AF-A0A6S6SE81-F1
#
_cell.length_a   1.000
_cell.length_b   1.000
_cell.length_c   1.000
_cell.angle_alpha   90.00
_cell.angle_beta   90.00
_cell.angle_gamma   90.00
#
_symmetry.space_group_name_H-M   'P 1'
#
loop_
_entity.id
_entity.type
_entity.pdbx_description
1 polymer ?
#
loop_
_entity_poly.entity_id
_entity_poly.type
_entity_poly.pdbx_seq_one_letter_code
_entity_poly.pdbx_strand_id
1 'polypeptide(L)' 'MADYIITKESKAILRDLSMQKSENLLCPILRVLQMRHSDLDIQQATRVIRTVLAD' A
#
# COMPACT_ATOMS: atom_id res chain seq x y z
N MET A 1 9.40 -3.25 11.16
CA MET A 1 10.17 -2.62 10.07
C MET A 1 9.37 -2.62 8.77
N ALA A 2 8.91 -3.79 8.29
CA ALA A 2 8.14 -3.94 7.04
C ALA A 2 6.83 -3.13 7.02
N ASP A 3 5.99 -3.19 8.07
CA ASP A 3 4.72 -2.45 8.13
C ASP A 3 4.89 -0.94 7.97
N TYR A 4 5.95 -0.39 8.56
CA TYR A 4 6.26 1.03 8.47
C TYR A 4 6.64 1.43 7.03
N ILE A 5 7.44 0.60 6.35
CA ILE A 5 7.83 0.80 4.95
C ILE A 5 6.59 0.74 4.05
N ILE A 6 5.76 -0.29 4.22
CA ILE A 6 4.51 -0.46 3.46
C ILE A 6 3.60 0.75 3.67
N THR A 7 3.40 1.18 4.93
CA THR A 7 2.58 2.36 5.25
C THR A 7 3.10 3.62 4.57
N LYS A 8 4.42 3.85 4.65
CA LYS A 8 5.06 5.03 4.06
C LYS A 8 4.94 5.04 2.54
N GLU A 9 5.20 3.91 1.90
CA GLU A 9 5.09 3.78 0.44
C GLU A 9 3.65 3.86 -0.06
N SER A 10 2.69 3.21 0.62
CA SER A 10 1.27 3.33 0.27
C SER A 10 0.78 4.79 0.34
N LYS A 11 1.17 5.53 1.39
CA LYS A 11 0.86 6.96 1.52
C LYS A 11 1.57 7.81 0.46
N ALA A 12 2.80 7.46 0.08
CA ALA A 12 3.52 8.14 -0.99
C ALA A 12 2.83 7.95 -2.35
N ILE A 13 2.45 6.71 -2.69
CA ILE A 13 1.72 6.39 -3.93
C ILE A 13 0.40 7.17 -4.02
N LEU A 14 -0.36 7.23 -2.93
CA LEU A 14 -1.61 8.00 -2.87
C LEU A 14 -1.38 9.50 -3.09
N ARG A 15 -0.30 10.07 -2.54
CA ARG A 15 0.06 11.47 -2.72
C ARG A 15 0.56 11.76 -4.13
N ASP A 16 1.46 10.94 -4.65
CA ASP A 16 2.07 11.11 -5.97
C ASP A 16 1.01 11.06 -7.08
N LEU A 17 0.00 10.20 -6.93
CA LEU A 17 -1.09 10.04 -7.88
C LEU A 17 -2.29 10.97 -7.58
N SER A 18 -2.21 11.83 -6.56
CA SER A 18 -3.31 12.70 -6.09
C SER A 18 -4.64 11.95 -5.91
N MET A 19 -4.56 10.68 -5.47
CA MET A 19 -5.74 9.82 -5.36
C MET A 19 -6.43 10.00 -4.01
N GLN A 20 -7.75 10.13 -4.04
CA GLN A 20 -8.57 10.01 -2.83
C GLN A 20 -8.53 8.57 -2.33
N LYS A 21 -8.47 8.39 -1.01
CA LYS A 21 -8.50 7.07 -0.39
C LYS A 21 -9.77 6.34 -0.82
N SER A 22 -9.60 5.17 -1.44
CA SER A 22 -10.69 4.33 -1.92
C SER A 22 -10.29 2.87 -1.81
N GLU A 23 -11.22 2.00 -1.43
CA GLU A 23 -10.97 0.55 -1.34
C GLU A 23 -10.50 -0.05 -2.67
N ASN A 24 -10.87 0.56 -3.81
CA ASN A 24 -10.44 0.15 -5.14
C ASN A 24 -8.93 0.31 -5.37
N LEU A 25 -8.23 1.06 -4.51
CA LEU A 25 -6.79 1.30 -4.59
C LEU A 25 -5.95 0.23 -3.88
N LEU A 26 -6.59 -0.71 -3.18
CA LEU A 26 -5.91 -1.83 -2.54
C LEU A 26 -5.06 -2.62 -3.54
N CYS A 27 -5.67 -3.12 -4.63
CA CYS A 27 -4.99 -3.94 -5.63
C CYS A 27 -3.89 -3.18 -6.39
N PRO A 28 -4.11 -1.93 -6.86
CA PRO A 28 -3.05 -1.12 -7.47
C PRO A 28 -1.85 -0.89 -6.56
N ILE A 29 -2.07 -0.49 -5.30
CA ILE A 29 -0.98 -0.21 -4.35
C ILE A 29 -0.22 -1.50 -4.02
N LEU A 30 -0.94 -2.60 -3.82
CA LEU A 30 -0.34 -3.92 -3.58
C LEU A 30 0.53 -4.36 -4.76
N ARG A 31 0.06 -4.15 -5.99
CA ARG A 31 0.81 -4.48 -7.21
C ARG A 31 2.09 -3.67 -7.33
N VAL A 32 2.05 -2.37 -7.06
CA VAL A 32 3.24 -1.51 -7.08
C VAL A 32 4.24 -1.95 -6.01
N LEU A 33 3.77 -2.27 -4.81
CA LEU A 33 4.63 -2.77 -3.73
C LEU A 33 5.27 -4.12 -4.08
N GLN A 34 4.54 -5.04 -4.70
CA GLN A 34 5.10 -6.32 -5.16
C GLN A 34 6.18 -6.14 -6.23
N MET A 35 6.04 -5.13 -7.11
CA MET A 35 7.07 -4.84 -8.11
C MET A 35 8.35 -4.24 -7.50
N ARG A 36 8.23 -3.56 -6.35
CA ARG A 36 9.37 -2.95 -5.63
C ARG A 36 10.01 -3.90 -4.63
N HIS A 37 9.23 -4.82 -4.08
CA HIS A 37 9.64 -5.77 -3.04
C HIS A 37 9.19 -7.17 -3.45
N SER A 38 10.12 -7.96 -4.01
CA SER A 38 9.87 -9.33 -4.46
C SER A 38 9.43 -10.25 -3.32
N ASP A 39 9.92 -9.99 -2.10
CA ASP A 39 9.66 -10.77 -0.89
C ASP A 39 8.51 -10.21 -0.05
N LEU A 40 7.65 -9.37 -0.64
CA LEU A 40 6.53 -8.77 0.07
C LEU A 40 5.52 -9.84 0.52
N ASP A 41 5.32 -9.97 1.82
CA ASP A 41 4.21 -10.74 2.37
C ASP A 41 2.88 -10.06 1.98
N ILE A 42 2.13 -10.73 1.11
CA ILE A 42 0.88 -10.24 0.56
C ILE A 42 -0.19 -10.05 1.65
N GLN A 43 -0.24 -10.95 2.64
CA GLN A 43 -1.23 -10.85 3.72
C GLN A 43 -0.93 -9.66 4.62
N GLN A 44 0.34 -9.48 4.98
CA GLN A 44 0.80 -8.32 5.75
C GLN A 44 0.51 -7.02 5.00
N ALA A 45 0.92 -6.92 3.73
CA ALA A 45 0.71 -5.73 2.92
C ALA A 45 -0.78 -5.40 2.74
N THR A 46 -1.62 -6.40 2.49
CA THR A 46 -3.06 -6.21 2.36
C THR A 46 -3.67 -5.63 3.64
N ARG A 47 -3.28 -6.15 4.81
CA ARG A 47 -3.74 -5.64 6.11
C ARG A 47 -3.34 -4.18 6.31
N VAL A 48 -2.08 -3.85 6.07
CA VAL A 48 -1.54 -2.50 6.25
C VAL A 48 -2.18 -1.51 5.27
N ILE A 49 -2.29 -1.87 4.00
CA ILE A 49 -2.92 -1.01 2.98
C ILE A 49 -4.38 -0.75 3.32
N ARG A 50 -5.14 -1.76 3.78
CA ARG A 50 -6.51 -1.56 4.27
C ARG A 50 -6.58 -0.54 5.39
N THR A 51 -5.69 -0.63 6.37
CA THR A 51 -5.62 0.37 7.45
C THR A 51 -5.33 1.76 6.91
N VAL A 52 -4.42 1.91 5.94
CA VAL A 52 -4.09 3.21 5.32
C VAL A 52 -5.25 3.81 4.52
N LEU A 53 -6.06 2.98 3.88
CA LEU A 53 -7.23 3.39 3.09
C LEU A 53 -8.47 3.68 3.95
N ALA A 54 -8.56 3.11 5.16
CA ALA A 54 -9.66 3.31 6.11
C ALA A 54 -9.46 4.51 7.06
N ASP A 55 -8.20 4.86 7.35
CA ASP A 55 -7.80 6.15 7.95
C ASP A 55 -8.08 7.30 6.98
#